data_AF-A0A955WT03-F1
#
_entry.id   AF-A0A955WT03-F1
#
_cell.length_a   1.000
_cell.length_b   1.000
_cell.length_c   1.000
_cell.angle_alpha   90.00
_cell.angle_beta   90.00
_cell.angle_gamma   90.00
#
_symmetry.space_group_name_H-M   'P 1'
#
loop_
_entity.id
_entity.type
_entity.pdbx_description
1 polymer ?
#
loop_
_entity_poly.entity_id
_entity_poly.type
_entity_poly.pdbx_seq_one_letter_code
_entity_poly.pdbx_strand_id
1 'polypeptide(L)'
;MSGWTPKQAVVGAAVLTAGYAAGHAVGGLGWSWPAALGAAAAGGLFYWWSREGEAARWRLSAKVKLKLPFGLGDVELTPDTTQRDLAWWIFVEARTRVVTAELGQGEGDLGVALDSLYKFFTAAREELRKAGPKAGVGPNTIGGTVMALLNQGLRPFMSHWHPLYDTQVRKGDATDATWEHAEAFRAALKALQADLETYLDGLADYLPAQPRKRLLPG
;
A
#
# COMPACT_ATOMS: atom_id res chain seq x y z
N MET A 1 24.48 -12.16 19.04
CA MET A 1 23.99 -13.55 19.15
C MET A 1 22.48 -13.50 19.30
N SER A 2 21.71 -13.59 18.21
CA SER A 2 20.24 -13.58 18.28
C SER A 2 19.75 -15.02 18.43
N GLY A 3 19.12 -15.33 19.57
CA GLY A 3 18.50 -16.62 19.82
C GLY A 3 17.32 -16.88 18.89
N TRP A 4 17.15 -18.14 18.50
CA TRP A 4 16.07 -18.58 17.62
C TRP A 4 14.72 -18.53 18.34
N THR A 5 13.64 -18.22 17.63
CA THR A 5 12.30 -18.36 18.18
C THR A 5 11.85 -19.84 18.17
N PRO A 6 10.99 -20.28 19.11
CA PRO A 6 10.61 -21.69 19.23
C PRO A 6 10.02 -22.30 17.95
N LYS A 7 9.32 -21.50 17.13
CA LYS A 7 8.75 -21.95 15.86
C LYS A 7 9.81 -22.19 14.77
N GLN A 8 10.91 -21.42 14.79
CA GLN A 8 12.04 -21.60 13.87
C GLN A 8 12.86 -22.86 14.22
N ALA A 9 12.95 -23.20 15.50
CA ALA A 9 13.62 -24.42 15.95
C ALA A 9 12.85 -25.69 15.51
N VAL A 10 11.52 -25.68 15.57
CA VAL A 10 10.67 -26.83 15.18
C VAL A 10 10.75 -27.12 13.68
N VAL A 11 10.75 -26.09 12.83
CA VAL A 11 10.86 -26.25 11.36
C VAL A 11 12.29 -26.65 10.95
N GLY A 12 13.31 -26.09 11.59
CA GLY A 12 14.71 -26.51 11.37
C GLY A 12 14.92 -27.98 11.73
N ALA A 13 14.31 -28.45 12.82
CA ALA A 13 14.35 -29.87 13.21
C ALA A 13 13.63 -30.79 12.21
N ALA A 14 12.51 -30.35 11.63
CA ALA A 14 11.75 -31.13 10.64
C ALA A 14 12.46 -31.29 9.28
N VAL A 15 13.18 -30.25 8.83
CA VAL A 15 13.98 -30.30 7.59
C VAL A 15 15.22 -31.19 7.77
N LEU A 16 15.84 -31.16 8.95
CA LEU A 16 16.97 -32.03 9.30
C LEU A 16 16.56 -33.50 9.39
N THR A 17 15.38 -33.82 9.95
CA THR A 17 14.89 -35.21 10.01
C THR A 17 14.47 -35.75 8.65
N ALA A 18 13.89 -34.94 7.76
CA ALA A 18 13.58 -35.35 6.40
C ALA A 18 14.84 -35.63 5.56
N GLY A 19 15.88 -34.78 5.69
CA GLY A 19 17.18 -35.00 5.06
C GLY A 19 17.92 -36.23 5.62
N TYR A 20 17.81 -36.47 6.93
CA TYR A 20 18.37 -37.65 7.59
C TYR A 20 17.69 -38.94 7.13
N ALA A 21 16.36 -38.96 7.01
CA ALA A 21 15.61 -40.13 6.56
C ALA A 21 15.89 -40.50 5.09
N ALA A 22 16.04 -39.51 4.21
CA ALA A 22 16.39 -39.75 2.81
C ALA A 22 17.80 -40.36 2.63
N GLY A 23 18.74 -40.04 3.53
CA GLY A 23 20.09 -40.60 3.52
C GLY A 23 20.16 -42.08 3.93
N HIS A 24 19.19 -42.60 4.70
CA HIS A 24 19.16 -44.00 5.14
C HIS A 24 18.46 -44.94 4.15
N ALA A 25 17.65 -44.42 3.23
CA ALA A 25 16.94 -45.23 2.24
C ALA A 25 17.82 -45.71 1.07
N VAL A 26 18.98 -45.08 0.85
CA VAL A 26 19.96 -45.49 -0.17
C VAL A 26 21.04 -46.31 0.51
N GLY A 27 20.75 -47.58 0.72
CA GLY A 27 21.60 -48.50 1.48
C GLY A 27 22.94 -48.80 0.82
N GLY A 28 23.98 -48.81 1.66
CA GLY A 28 25.15 -49.67 1.47
C GLY A 28 26.37 -49.07 0.81
N LEU A 29 27.02 -48.07 1.42
CA LEU A 29 28.46 -47.83 1.28
C LEU A 29 28.95 -46.87 2.38
N GLY A 30 30.17 -47.09 2.86
CA GLY A 30 30.75 -46.50 4.05
C GLY A 30 30.71 -44.97 4.15
N TRP A 31 30.93 -44.50 5.36
CA TRP A 31 30.83 -43.11 5.82
C TRP A 31 31.82 -42.15 5.12
N SER A 32 31.61 -41.85 3.85
CA SER A 32 32.46 -40.91 3.11
C SER A 32 31.67 -40.25 1.97
N TRP A 33 31.25 -39.00 2.19
CA TRP A 33 30.79 -37.96 1.25
C TRP A 33 29.29 -37.80 0.88
N PRO A 34 28.44 -38.83 0.66
CA PRO A 34 27.02 -38.62 0.30
C PRO A 34 26.18 -37.90 1.37
N ALA A 35 26.40 -38.19 2.66
CA ALA A 35 25.71 -37.51 3.76
C ALA A 35 26.04 -36.01 3.85
N ALA A 36 27.26 -35.62 3.45
CA ALA A 36 27.69 -34.23 3.42
C ALA A 36 27.02 -33.44 2.28
N LEU A 37 26.76 -34.08 1.13
CA LEU A 37 26.01 -33.47 0.02
C LEU A 37 24.52 -33.30 0.34
N GLY A 38 23.91 -34.25 1.05
CA GLY A 38 22.54 -34.13 1.55
C GLY A 38 22.37 -32.96 2.53
N ALA A 39 23.32 -32.78 3.46
CA ALA A 39 23.34 -31.67 4.40
C ALA A 39 23.61 -30.31 3.70
N ALA A 40 24.47 -30.28 2.68
CA ALA A 40 24.73 -29.08 1.89
C ALA A 40 23.53 -28.67 1.02
N ALA A 41 22.81 -29.63 0.43
CA ALA A 41 21.60 -29.37 -0.34
C ALA A 41 20.45 -28.91 0.57
N ALA A 42 20.26 -29.53 1.73
CA ALA A 42 19.26 -29.11 2.72
C ALA A 42 19.61 -27.75 3.34
N GLY A 43 20.88 -27.51 3.63
CA GLY A 43 21.39 -26.22 4.09
C GLY A 43 21.27 -25.13 3.02
N GLY A 44 21.49 -25.48 1.75
CA GLY A 44 21.31 -24.60 0.60
C GLY A 44 19.84 -24.25 0.36
N LEU A 45 18.93 -25.23 0.43
CA LEU A 45 17.48 -25.01 0.37
C LEU A 45 16.98 -24.22 1.57
N PHE A 46 17.49 -24.48 2.77
CA PHE A 46 17.16 -23.72 3.98
C PHE A 46 17.72 -22.30 3.93
N TYR A 47 18.94 -22.12 3.42
CA TYR A 47 19.55 -20.80 3.20
C TYR A 47 18.78 -20.01 2.14
N TRP A 48 18.47 -20.63 1.01
CA TRP A 48 17.62 -20.09 -0.05
C TRP A 48 16.21 -19.75 0.46
N TRP A 49 15.55 -20.67 1.19
CA TRP A 49 14.25 -20.46 1.83
C TRP A 49 14.28 -19.43 2.96
N SER A 50 15.37 -19.32 3.74
CA SER A 50 15.49 -18.33 4.82
C SER A 50 15.75 -16.92 4.27
N ARG A 51 16.46 -16.82 3.14
CA ARG A 51 16.73 -15.56 2.44
C ARG A 51 15.53 -15.09 1.63
N GLU A 52 14.76 -16.02 1.05
CA GLU A 52 13.58 -15.72 0.24
C GLU A 52 12.28 -15.84 1.02
N GLY A 53 12.29 -16.31 2.26
CA GLY A 53 11.09 -16.67 3.03
C GLY A 53 10.22 -15.48 3.39
N GLU A 54 10.81 -14.33 3.73
CA GLU A 54 10.02 -13.10 3.92
C GLU A 54 9.43 -12.62 2.59
N ALA A 55 10.14 -12.85 1.49
CA ALA A 55 9.66 -12.49 0.17
C ALA A 55 8.57 -13.43 -0.38
N ALA A 56 8.71 -14.72 -0.11
CA ALA A 56 7.76 -15.76 -0.47
C ALA A 56 6.48 -15.68 0.39
N ARG A 57 6.60 -15.23 1.65
CA ARG A 57 5.46 -15.01 2.55
C ARG A 57 4.54 -13.88 2.09
N TRP A 58 5.04 -12.83 1.42
CA TRP A 58 4.18 -11.82 0.80
C TRP A 58 3.67 -12.22 -0.59
N ARG A 59 4.40 -13.11 -1.29
CA ARG A 59 3.97 -13.68 -2.57
C ARG A 59 2.73 -14.57 -2.44
N LEU A 60 2.54 -15.19 -1.27
CA LEU A 60 1.33 -15.93 -0.93
C LEU A 60 0.29 -14.99 -0.32
N SER A 61 -0.48 -14.31 -1.18
CA SER A 61 -1.90 -13.95 -0.98
C SER A 61 -2.40 -13.86 0.47
N ALA A 62 -1.82 -12.99 1.29
CA ALA A 62 -2.40 -12.68 2.58
C ALA A 62 -3.72 -11.94 2.32
N LYS A 63 -4.83 -12.50 2.80
CA LYS A 63 -6.09 -11.75 2.91
C LYS A 63 -5.82 -10.61 3.89
N VAL A 64 -5.92 -9.39 3.41
CA VAL A 64 -5.78 -8.19 4.24
C VAL A 64 -7.08 -7.42 4.13
N LYS A 65 -7.46 -6.80 5.24
CA LYS A 65 -8.71 -6.07 5.42
C LYS A 65 -8.43 -4.58 5.23
N LEU A 66 -8.94 -4.01 4.15
CA LEU A 66 -8.80 -2.59 3.83
C LEU A 66 -9.99 -1.85 4.43
N LYS A 67 -9.70 -0.82 5.23
CA LYS A 67 -10.73 0.14 5.64
C LYS A 67 -11.00 1.09 4.51
N LEU A 68 -12.26 1.21 4.10
CA LEU A 68 -12.66 2.14 3.06
C LEU A 68 -13.02 3.50 3.68
N PRO A 69 -12.64 4.60 3.02
CA PRO A 69 -12.97 5.94 3.47
C PRO A 69 -14.47 6.21 3.35
N PHE A 70 -14.95 7.31 3.92
CA PHE A 70 -16.33 7.80 3.73
C PHE A 70 -17.42 6.89 4.31
N GLY A 71 -17.08 6.08 5.32
CA GLY A 71 -18.04 5.18 5.97
C GLY A 71 -18.47 3.98 5.11
N LEU A 72 -17.67 3.62 4.10
CA LEU A 72 -17.97 2.52 3.17
C LEU A 72 -17.67 1.12 3.75
N GLY A 73 -17.23 1.06 5.00
CA GLY A 73 -16.94 -0.19 5.71
C GLY A 73 -15.57 -0.75 5.37
N ASP A 74 -15.44 -2.07 5.44
CA ASP A 74 -14.17 -2.75 5.23
C ASP A 74 -14.29 -3.79 4.12
N VAL A 75 -13.19 -4.01 3.39
CA VAL A 75 -13.13 -5.01 2.33
C VAL A 75 -11.93 -5.93 2.48
N GLU A 76 -12.13 -7.23 2.35
CA GLU A 76 -11.03 -8.20 2.30
C GLU A 76 -10.53 -8.37 0.86
N LEU A 77 -9.23 -8.16 0.67
CA LEU A 77 -8.59 -8.14 -0.64
C LEU A 77 -7.43 -9.13 -0.69
N THR A 78 -7.15 -9.63 -1.89
CA THR A 78 -5.93 -10.39 -2.19
C THR A 78 -5.30 -9.79 -3.45
N PRO A 79 -4.58 -8.66 -3.33
CA PRO A 79 -4.11 -7.93 -4.50
C PRO A 79 -2.97 -8.68 -5.19
N ASP A 80 -3.08 -8.75 -6.52
CA ASP A 80 -1.99 -9.16 -7.40
C ASP A 80 -0.95 -8.04 -7.57
N THR A 81 0.10 -8.30 -8.35
CA THR A 81 1.17 -7.33 -8.61
C THR A 81 0.66 -6.01 -9.21
N THR A 82 -0.28 -6.06 -10.17
CA THR A 82 -0.79 -4.84 -10.82
C THR A 82 -1.56 -3.99 -9.81
N GLN A 83 -2.36 -4.63 -8.96
CA GLN A 83 -3.11 -3.96 -7.91
C GLN A 83 -2.19 -3.37 -6.83
N ARG A 84 -1.05 -4.01 -6.52
CA ARG A 84 -0.05 -3.47 -5.60
C ARG A 84 0.69 -2.27 -6.18
N ASP A 85 1.04 -2.31 -7.46
CA ASP A 85 1.68 -1.19 -8.14
C ASP A 85 0.75 0.03 -8.17
N LEU A 86 -0.54 -0.20 -8.45
CA LEU A 86 -1.57 0.84 -8.36
C LEU A 86 -1.72 1.36 -6.92
N ALA A 87 -1.77 0.48 -5.92
CA ALA A 87 -1.85 0.88 -4.51
C ALA A 87 -0.65 1.74 -4.10
N TRP A 88 0.57 1.38 -4.53
CA TRP A 88 1.78 2.16 -4.27
C TRP A 88 1.70 3.55 -4.89
N TRP A 89 1.28 3.62 -6.16
CA TRP A 89 1.15 4.89 -6.86
C TRP A 89 0.15 5.80 -6.14
N ILE A 90 -1.03 5.28 -5.79
CA ILE A 90 -2.06 6.02 -5.06
C ILE A 90 -1.54 6.47 -3.70
N PHE A 91 -0.83 5.59 -2.99
CA PHE A 91 -0.24 5.91 -1.69
C PHE A 91 0.68 7.13 -1.77
N VAL A 92 1.65 7.09 -2.68
CA VAL A 92 2.62 8.17 -2.86
C VAL A 92 1.92 9.46 -3.26
N GLU A 93 1.04 9.40 -4.27
CA GLU A 93 0.51 10.62 -4.87
C GLU A 93 -0.52 11.33 -3.97
N ALA A 94 -1.32 10.58 -3.21
CA ALA A 94 -2.22 11.16 -2.22
C ALA A 94 -1.47 11.68 -0.99
N ARG A 95 -0.49 10.91 -0.46
CA ARG A 95 0.23 11.29 0.77
C ARG A 95 1.09 12.53 0.58
N THR A 96 1.66 12.75 -0.61
CA THR A 96 2.59 13.86 -0.87
C THR A 96 1.93 15.14 -1.38
N ARG A 97 0.69 15.07 -1.89
CA ARG A 97 -0.01 16.23 -2.46
C ARG A 97 -1.27 16.63 -1.72
N VAL A 98 -2.02 15.65 -1.22
CA VAL A 98 -3.35 15.89 -0.67
C VAL A 98 -3.30 15.97 0.84
N VAL A 99 -2.67 14.98 1.48
CA VAL A 99 -2.63 14.90 2.95
C VAL A 99 -1.73 15.97 3.57
N THR A 100 -0.67 16.37 2.88
CA THR A 100 0.29 17.38 3.35
C THR A 100 -0.12 18.82 3.06
N ALA A 101 -1.29 19.05 2.44
CA ALA A 101 -1.77 20.42 2.22
C ALA A 101 -2.10 21.08 3.57
N GLU A 102 -1.53 22.25 3.82
CA GLU A 102 -1.68 23.01 5.07
C GLU A 102 -3.14 23.34 5.38
N LEU A 103 -3.51 23.24 6.67
CA LEU A 103 -4.89 23.35 7.16
C LEU A 103 -5.11 24.45 8.20
N GLY A 104 -4.06 25.16 8.62
CA GLY A 104 -4.14 26.18 9.67
C GLY A 104 -5.11 27.31 9.34
N GLN A 105 -5.63 27.99 10.37
CA GLN A 105 -6.40 29.23 10.15
C GLN A 105 -5.48 30.29 9.53
N GLY A 106 -5.79 30.70 8.29
CA GLY A 106 -4.98 31.66 7.54
C GLY A 106 -3.69 31.09 6.92
N GLU A 107 -3.44 29.79 7.04
CA GLU A 107 -2.33 29.10 6.39
C GLU A 107 -2.83 28.33 5.16
N GLY A 108 -1.98 28.16 4.14
CA GLY A 108 -2.34 27.47 2.90
C GLY A 108 -3.33 28.24 1.99
N ASP A 109 -3.08 28.13 0.70
CA ASP A 109 -3.92 28.66 -0.37
C ASP A 109 -5.02 27.64 -0.73
N LEU A 110 -6.29 28.04 -0.59
CA LEU A 110 -7.44 27.17 -0.80
C LEU A 110 -7.54 26.71 -2.26
N GLY A 111 -7.19 27.60 -3.18
CA GLY A 111 -7.11 27.31 -4.61
C GLY A 111 -6.03 26.30 -4.94
N VAL A 112 -4.85 26.39 -4.31
CA VAL A 112 -3.76 25.42 -4.45
C VAL A 112 -4.16 24.06 -3.90
N ALA A 113 -4.85 24.01 -2.76
CA ALA A 113 -5.37 22.76 -2.21
C ALA A 113 -6.39 22.12 -3.17
N LEU A 114 -7.33 22.91 -3.68
CA LEU A 114 -8.34 22.47 -4.62
C LEU A 114 -7.74 21.97 -5.95
N ASP A 115 -6.74 22.68 -6.48
CA ASP A 115 -6.00 22.27 -7.68
C ASP A 115 -5.20 20.99 -7.46
N SER A 116 -4.64 20.81 -6.26
CA SER A 116 -3.91 19.58 -5.91
C SER A 116 -4.84 18.37 -5.87
N LEU A 117 -6.06 18.52 -5.34
CA LEU A 117 -7.11 17.50 -5.39
C LEU A 117 -7.54 17.17 -6.82
N TYR A 118 -7.73 18.19 -7.67
CA TYR A 118 -8.10 17.99 -9.07
C TYR A 118 -6.99 17.27 -9.86
N LYS A 119 -5.73 17.66 -9.65
CA LYS A 119 -4.56 16.98 -10.24
C LYS A 119 -4.45 15.53 -9.77
N PHE A 120 -4.67 15.26 -8.48
CA PHE A 120 -4.69 13.89 -7.98
C PHE A 120 -5.83 13.07 -8.60
N PHE A 121 -7.05 13.62 -8.68
CA PHE A 121 -8.20 12.95 -9.28
C PHE A 121 -7.95 12.56 -10.75
N THR A 122 -7.41 13.50 -11.53
CA THR A 122 -7.09 13.25 -12.95
C THR A 122 -5.98 12.21 -13.09
N ALA A 123 -4.90 12.35 -12.34
CA ALA A 123 -3.77 11.42 -12.38
C ALA A 123 -4.17 9.99 -11.94
N ALA A 124 -4.99 9.85 -10.90
CA ALA A 124 -5.49 8.56 -10.44
C ALA A 124 -6.38 7.85 -11.49
N ARG A 125 -7.20 8.62 -12.24
CA ARG A 125 -7.98 8.07 -13.35
C ARG A 125 -7.10 7.59 -14.49
N GLU A 126 -6.06 8.34 -14.82
CA GLU A 126 -5.08 7.92 -15.83
C GLU A 126 -4.34 6.66 -15.39
N GLU A 127 -3.94 6.57 -14.13
CA GLU A 127 -3.27 5.38 -13.61
C GLU A 127 -4.19 4.15 -13.61
N LEU A 128 -5.47 4.31 -13.27
CA LEU A 128 -6.48 3.25 -13.44
C LEU A 128 -6.61 2.80 -14.90
N ARG A 129 -6.59 3.74 -15.86
CA ARG A 129 -6.64 3.39 -17.29
C ARG A 129 -5.40 2.62 -17.74
N LYS A 130 -4.21 3.03 -17.29
CA LYS A 130 -2.94 2.34 -17.60
C LYS A 130 -2.89 0.93 -17.03
N ALA A 131 -3.32 0.76 -15.78
CA ALA A 131 -3.41 -0.54 -15.13
C ALA A 131 -4.43 -1.47 -15.84
N GLY A 132 -5.45 -0.88 -16.47
CA GLY A 132 -6.43 -1.58 -17.28
C GLY A 132 -7.28 -2.57 -16.46
N PRO A 133 -7.87 -3.59 -17.10
CA PRO A 133 -8.76 -4.55 -16.43
C PRO A 133 -8.12 -5.29 -15.25
N LYS A 134 -6.78 -5.37 -15.20
CA LYS A 134 -6.02 -6.01 -14.12
C LYS A 134 -6.04 -5.22 -12.81
N ALA A 135 -6.39 -3.93 -12.84
CA ALA A 135 -6.68 -3.17 -11.62
C ALA A 135 -7.89 -3.73 -10.86
N GLY A 136 -8.79 -4.41 -11.58
CA GLY A 136 -10.06 -4.90 -11.06
C GLY A 136 -11.15 -3.82 -11.07
N VAL A 137 -12.38 -4.27 -11.32
CA VAL A 137 -13.59 -3.42 -11.42
C VAL A 137 -14.63 -3.73 -10.35
N GLY A 138 -14.35 -4.70 -9.46
CA GLY A 138 -15.25 -5.14 -8.40
C GLY A 138 -14.96 -4.46 -7.06
N PRO A 139 -15.91 -4.48 -6.12
CA PRO A 139 -15.74 -3.86 -4.79
C PRO A 139 -14.55 -4.43 -4.02
N ASN A 140 -14.17 -5.68 -4.30
CA ASN A 140 -13.08 -6.40 -3.65
C ASN A 140 -11.77 -6.34 -4.45
N THR A 141 -11.48 -5.21 -5.08
CA THR A 141 -10.24 -5.00 -5.86
C THR A 141 -9.68 -3.60 -5.60
N ILE A 142 -8.36 -3.42 -5.69
CA ILE A 142 -7.75 -2.09 -5.51
C ILE A 142 -8.35 -1.10 -6.48
N GLY A 143 -8.50 -1.46 -7.77
CA GLY A 143 -9.13 -0.60 -8.77
C GLY A 143 -10.55 -0.17 -8.39
N GLY A 144 -11.39 -1.10 -7.90
CA GLY A 144 -12.73 -0.77 -7.41
C GLY A 144 -12.72 0.18 -6.21
N THR A 145 -11.78 0.00 -5.28
CA THR A 145 -11.67 0.88 -4.10
C THR A 145 -11.18 2.28 -4.47
N VAL A 146 -10.26 2.40 -5.43
CA VAL A 146 -9.84 3.70 -5.98
C VAL A 146 -11.00 4.35 -6.72
N MET A 147 -11.77 3.61 -7.52
CA MET A 147 -12.97 4.15 -8.16
C MET A 147 -14.00 4.67 -7.13
N ALA A 148 -14.17 3.97 -6.02
CA ALA A 148 -15.01 4.43 -4.92
C ALA A 148 -14.44 5.71 -4.29
N LEU A 149 -13.13 5.76 -3.99
CA LEU A 149 -12.46 6.94 -3.48
C LEU A 149 -12.72 8.19 -4.35
N LEU A 150 -12.51 8.03 -5.66
CA LEU A 150 -12.66 9.11 -6.63
C LEU A 150 -14.12 9.58 -6.75
N ASN A 151 -15.06 8.63 -6.85
CA ASN A 151 -16.45 8.97 -7.15
C ASN A 151 -17.28 9.36 -5.93
N GLN A 152 -16.94 8.86 -4.74
CA GLN A 152 -17.73 9.05 -3.53
C GLN A 152 -17.09 10.06 -2.57
N GLY A 153 -15.77 10.25 -2.64
CA GLY A 153 -15.07 11.28 -1.87
C GLY A 153 -14.76 12.53 -2.68
N LEU A 154 -13.81 12.39 -3.61
CA LEU A 154 -13.24 13.54 -4.31
C LEU A 154 -14.25 14.24 -5.23
N ARG A 155 -15.06 13.47 -5.96
CA ARG A 155 -16.00 14.06 -6.93
C ARG A 155 -17.06 14.92 -6.26
N PRO A 156 -17.77 14.49 -5.19
CA PRO A 156 -18.71 15.36 -4.48
C PRO A 156 -18.05 16.61 -3.92
N PHE A 157 -16.87 16.47 -3.28
CA PHE A 157 -16.11 17.59 -2.74
C PHE A 157 -15.81 18.64 -3.82
N MET A 158 -15.16 18.22 -4.91
CA MET A 158 -14.81 19.09 -6.02
C MET A 158 -16.02 19.70 -6.71
N SER A 159 -17.09 18.92 -6.90
CA SER A 159 -18.31 19.40 -7.60
C SER A 159 -19.04 20.47 -6.80
N HIS A 160 -18.92 20.44 -5.47
CA HIS A 160 -19.48 21.48 -4.61
C HIS A 160 -18.60 22.72 -4.57
N TRP A 161 -17.30 22.55 -4.34
CA TRP A 161 -16.41 23.68 -4.04
C TRP A 161 -15.83 24.40 -5.27
N HIS A 162 -15.53 23.71 -6.37
CA HIS A 162 -14.96 24.36 -7.56
C HIS A 162 -15.82 25.50 -8.12
N PRO A 163 -17.13 25.30 -8.36
CA PRO A 163 -17.94 26.38 -8.93
C PRO A 163 -17.99 27.63 -8.04
N LEU A 164 -18.07 27.44 -6.72
CA LEU A 164 -18.12 28.54 -5.76
C LEU A 164 -16.79 29.29 -5.71
N TYR A 165 -15.68 28.56 -5.61
CA TYR A 165 -14.34 29.14 -5.59
C TYR A 165 -14.00 29.86 -6.90
N ASP A 166 -14.36 29.26 -8.04
CA ASP A 166 -14.11 29.85 -9.36
C ASP A 166 -14.89 31.13 -9.59
N THR A 167 -16.16 31.15 -9.17
CA THR A 167 -17.04 32.29 -9.42
C THR A 167 -16.79 33.46 -8.49
N GLN A 168 -16.34 33.22 -7.26
CA GLN A 168 -16.14 34.29 -6.27
C GLN A 168 -14.66 34.64 -6.09
N VAL A 169 -13.79 33.65 -5.88
CA VAL A 169 -12.38 33.91 -5.55
C VAL A 169 -11.54 34.10 -6.79
N ARG A 170 -11.57 33.17 -7.76
CA ARG A 170 -10.73 33.28 -8.98
C ARG A 170 -11.11 34.44 -9.89
N LYS A 171 -12.37 34.87 -9.86
CA LYS A 171 -12.82 36.08 -10.57
C LYS A 171 -12.45 37.38 -9.87
N GLY A 172 -12.01 37.32 -8.62
CA GLY A 172 -11.58 38.48 -7.83
C GLY A 172 -12.68 39.16 -7.02
N ASP A 173 -13.87 38.57 -6.91
CA ASP A 173 -14.97 39.10 -6.07
C ASP A 173 -14.67 38.90 -4.57
N ALA A 174 -13.83 37.90 -4.24
CA ALA A 174 -13.35 37.62 -2.89
C ALA A 174 -11.88 37.14 -2.91
N THR A 175 -11.25 37.13 -1.74
CA THR A 175 -9.97 36.47 -1.47
C THR A 175 -10.20 35.27 -0.54
N ASP A 176 -9.23 34.37 -0.40
CA ASP A 176 -9.31 33.25 0.57
C ASP A 176 -9.67 33.70 1.99
N ALA A 177 -9.23 34.89 2.40
CA ALA A 177 -9.50 35.43 3.73
C ALA A 177 -10.90 36.04 3.86
N THR A 178 -11.47 36.55 2.77
CA THR A 178 -12.78 37.23 2.77
C THR A 178 -13.91 36.38 2.20
N TRP A 179 -13.59 35.19 1.69
CA TRP A 179 -14.55 34.29 1.11
C TRP A 179 -15.46 33.68 2.19
N GLU A 180 -16.77 33.91 2.07
CA GLU A 180 -17.76 33.51 3.07
C GLU A 180 -17.77 32.01 3.38
N HIS A 181 -17.30 31.19 2.45
CA HIS A 181 -17.24 29.74 2.60
C HIS A 181 -15.87 29.20 3.04
N ALA A 182 -14.88 30.06 3.28
CA ALA A 182 -13.51 29.63 3.57
C ALA A 182 -13.41 28.68 4.78
N GLU A 183 -14.10 28.98 5.88
CA GLU A 183 -14.10 28.11 7.06
C GLU A 183 -14.77 26.76 6.79
N ALA A 184 -15.92 26.77 6.10
CA ALA A 184 -16.63 25.56 5.73
C ALA A 184 -15.81 24.68 4.78
N PHE A 185 -15.13 25.29 3.80
CA PHE A 185 -14.21 24.61 2.91
C PHE A 185 -13.05 23.95 3.68
N ARG A 186 -12.40 24.69 4.60
CA ARG A 186 -11.29 24.15 5.41
C ARG A 186 -11.73 22.97 6.27
N ALA A 187 -12.91 23.07 6.89
CA ALA A 187 -13.48 21.98 7.66
C ALA A 187 -13.76 20.74 6.78
N ALA A 188 -14.35 20.94 5.60
CA ALA A 188 -14.61 19.85 4.66
C ALA A 188 -13.32 19.23 4.12
N LEU A 189 -12.30 20.04 3.82
CA LEU A 189 -10.99 19.56 3.35
C LEU A 189 -10.31 18.70 4.42
N LYS A 190 -10.34 19.15 5.67
CA LYS A 190 -9.79 18.40 6.80
C LYS A 190 -10.49 17.05 7.00
N ALA A 191 -11.82 17.01 6.86
CA ALA A 191 -12.57 15.76 6.91
C ALA A 191 -12.17 14.81 5.76
N LEU A 192 -12.10 15.34 4.53
CA LEU A 192 -11.67 14.57 3.35
C LEU A 192 -10.25 14.03 3.50
N GLN A 193 -9.32 14.82 4.05
CA GLN A 193 -7.95 14.38 4.31
C GLN A 193 -7.92 13.27 5.36
N ALA A 194 -8.69 13.36 6.45
CA ALA A 194 -8.75 12.30 7.46
C ALA A 194 -9.29 10.98 6.88
N ASP A 195 -10.29 11.05 6.00
CA ASP A 195 -10.79 9.89 5.26
C ASP A 195 -9.71 9.31 4.33
N LEU A 196 -9.01 10.17 3.59
CA LEU A 196 -7.90 9.76 2.73
C LEU A 196 -6.77 9.11 3.54
N GLU A 197 -6.39 9.66 4.69
CA GLU A 197 -5.38 9.06 5.56
C GLU A 197 -5.77 7.65 6.00
N THR A 198 -7.02 7.46 6.41
CA THR A 198 -7.54 6.13 6.77
C THR A 198 -7.40 5.14 5.62
N TYR A 199 -7.71 5.58 4.40
CA TYR A 199 -7.54 4.76 3.21
C TYR A 199 -6.07 4.44 2.91
N LEU A 200 -5.19 5.43 3.02
CA LEU A 200 -3.75 5.29 2.73
C LEU A 200 -3.05 4.40 3.75
N ASP A 201 -3.39 4.51 5.02
CA ASP A 201 -2.91 3.61 6.08
C ASP A 201 -3.33 2.17 5.78
N GLY A 202 -4.58 1.99 5.34
CA GLY A 202 -5.06 0.69 4.87
C GLY A 202 -4.29 0.18 3.65
N LEU A 203 -3.98 1.03 2.66
CA LEU A 203 -3.15 0.66 1.51
C LEU A 203 -1.72 0.27 1.91
N ALA A 204 -1.15 0.91 2.94
CA ALA A 204 0.22 0.65 3.39
C ALA A 204 0.44 -0.81 3.82
N ASP A 205 -0.59 -1.44 4.40
CA ASP A 205 -0.56 -2.86 4.80
C ASP A 205 -0.40 -3.83 3.61
N TYR A 206 -0.68 -3.38 2.38
CA TYR A 206 -0.56 -4.17 1.16
C TYR A 206 0.76 -3.95 0.41
N LEU A 207 1.50 -2.91 0.79
CA LEU A 207 2.76 -2.59 0.15
C LEU A 207 3.85 -3.53 0.66
N PRO A 208 4.65 -4.15 -0.23
CA PRO A 208 5.75 -4.97 0.22
C PRO A 208 6.69 -4.13 1.07
N ALA A 209 7.06 -4.61 2.26
CA ALA A 209 8.16 -4.05 3.02
C ALA A 209 9.38 -4.04 2.10
N GLN A 210 9.83 -2.84 1.71
CA GLN A 210 11.04 -2.73 0.91
C GLN A 210 12.17 -3.36 1.73
N PRO A 211 12.90 -4.37 1.22
CA PRO A 211 14.10 -4.81 1.89
C PRO A 211 14.99 -3.58 2.06
N ARG A 212 15.37 -3.25 3.30
CA ARG A 212 16.34 -2.19 3.60
C ARG A 212 17.64 -2.53 2.89
N LYS A 213 17.75 -2.24 1.59
CA LYS A 213 19.05 -2.05 0.95
C LYS A 213 19.64 -0.87 1.68
N ARG A 214 20.69 -1.16 2.44
CA ARG A 214 21.56 -0.23 3.16
C ARG A 214 21.77 1.04 2.34
N LEU A 215 20.86 2.00 2.48
CA LEU A 215 21.03 3.35 1.99
C LEU A 215 21.96 3.98 3.00
N LEU A 216 23.24 4.00 2.63
CA LEU A 216 24.35 4.84 3.06
C LEU A 216 25.65 4.01 2.96
N PRO A 217 26.57 4.32 2.03
CA PRO A 217 27.96 3.93 2.19
C PRO A 217 28.54 4.65 3.43
N GLY A 218 29.41 3.96 4.16
CA GLY A 218 30.17 4.52 5.28
C GLY A 218 31.31 5.42 4.82
#